data_AF-A0AAV5LLM4-F1
#
_entry.id   AF-A0AAV5LLM4-F1
#
_cell.length_a   1.000
_cell.length_b   1.000
_cell.length_c   1.000
_cell.angle_alpha   90.00
_cell.angle_beta   90.00
_cell.angle_gamma   90.00
#
_symmetry.space_group_name_H-M   'P 1'
#
loop_
_entity.id
_entity.type
_entity.pdbx_description
1 polymer ?
#
loop_
_entity_poly.entity_id
_entity_poly.type
_entity_poly.pdbx_seq_one_letter_code
_entity_poly.pdbx_strand_id
1 'polypeptide(L)' 'MTKMEKMFESFVLNGYGSAKECCSKMLIVGPIAGVEVPLLFWGNDEILLESSDGGILVYDRKTRKRKKILLGCEKKLLWL' A
#
# COMPACT_ATOMS: atom_id res chain seq x y z
N MET A 1 -19.93 -8.86 -9.02
CA MET A 1 -19.36 -7.50 -9.05
C MET A 1 -17.85 -7.64 -9.19
N THR A 2 -17.29 -7.29 -10.34
CA THR A 2 -15.85 -7.39 -10.61
C THR A 2 -15.11 -6.32 -9.81
N LYS A 3 -14.05 -6.71 -9.08
CA LYS A 3 -13.18 -5.74 -8.40
C LYS A 3 -12.39 -4.97 -9.45
N MET A 4 -12.46 -3.64 -9.43
CA MET A 4 -11.65 -2.80 -10.32
C MET A 4 -10.17 -2.96 -10.00
N GLU A 5 -9.34 -3.00 -11.05
CA GLU A 5 -7.88 -3.01 -10.91
C GLU A 5 -7.35 -1.58 -10.98
N LYS A 6 -6.41 -1.27 -10.09
CA LYS A 6 -5.71 0.01 -10.07
C LYS A 6 -4.20 -0.18 -10.13
N MET A 7 -3.54 0.81 -10.68
CA MET A 7 -2.10 0.89 -10.83
C MET A 7 -1.66 2.27 -10.38
N PHE A 8 -0.52 2.34 -9.71
CA PHE A 8 -0.03 3.56 -9.10
C PHE A 8 1.39 3.84 -9.58
N GLU A 9 1.66 5.10 -9.84
CA GLU A 9 2.99 5.60 -10.15
C GLU A 9 3.51 6.36 -8.93
N SER A 10 4.70 6.01 -8.47
CA SER A 10 5.39 6.74 -7.42
C SER A 10 6.82 7.08 -7.84
N PHE A 11 7.34 8.18 -7.31
CA PHE A 11 8.70 8.63 -7.61
C PHE A 11 9.53 8.50 -6.36
N VAL A 12 10.59 7.70 -6.43
CA VAL A 12 11.54 7.53 -5.32
C VAL A 12 12.64 8.57 -5.49
N LEU A 13 12.68 9.53 -4.56
CA LEU A 13 13.76 10.51 -4.48
C LEU A 13 15.04 9.82 -4.02
N ASN A 14 16.04 9.77 -4.89
CA ASN A 14 17.37 9.31 -4.52
C ASN A 14 18.25 10.51 -4.14
N GLY A 15 19.09 10.37 -3.11
CA GLY A 15 20.12 11.37 -2.80
C GLY A 15 19.69 12.52 -1.87
N TYR A 16 18.69 12.33 -1.01
CA TYR A 16 18.36 13.32 0.01
C TYR A 16 19.59 13.61 0.91
N GLY A 17 20.18 14.80 0.79
CA GLY A 17 21.35 15.22 1.58
C GLY A 17 22.73 15.04 0.92
N SER A 18 22.83 14.79 -0.39
CA SER A 18 24.12 14.77 -1.10
C SER A 18 24.05 15.47 -2.46
N ALA A 19 25.13 16.14 -2.86
CA ALA A 19 25.20 16.97 -4.07
C ALA A 19 25.07 16.20 -5.40
N LYS A 20 24.95 14.87 -5.38
CA LYS A 20 24.63 14.06 -6.56
C LYS A 20 23.12 14.04 -6.81
N GLU A 21 22.64 15.16 -7.32
CA GLU A 21 21.63 15.28 -8.39
C GLU A 21 20.56 14.18 -8.45
N CYS A 22 19.52 14.35 -7.62
CA CYS A 22 18.08 14.29 -7.91
C CYS A 22 17.52 13.36 -9.01
N CYS A 23 18.08 12.15 -9.20
CA CYS A 23 17.42 11.16 -10.04
C CYS A 23 16.24 10.54 -9.29
N SER A 24 15.02 10.92 -9.68
CA SER A 24 13.80 10.25 -9.22
C SER A 24 13.64 8.93 -9.98
N LYS A 25 13.69 7.80 -9.28
CA LYS A 25 13.36 6.52 -9.91
C LYS A 25 11.84 6.35 -9.91
N MET A 26 11.24 6.28 -11.08
CA MET A 26 9.83 5.95 -11.21
C MET A 26 9.62 4.49 -10.79
N LEU A 27 8.64 4.29 -9.92
CA LEU A 27 8.17 3.00 -9.45
C LEU A 27 6.71 2.84 -9.85
N ILE A 28 6.42 1.72 -10.48
CA ILE A 28 5.07 1.36 -10.87
C ILE A 28 4.59 0.23 -9.94
N VAL A 29 3.41 0.41 -9.36
CA VAL A 29 2.80 -0.52 -8.42
C VAL A 29 1.47 -1.01 -8.98
N GLY A 30 1.38 -2.32 -9.25
CA GLY A 30 0.16 -2.98 -9.70
C GLY A 30 0.31 -3.73 -11.02
N PRO A 31 -0.80 -4.11 -11.67
CA PRO A 31 -2.20 -3.86 -11.27
C PRO A 31 -2.62 -4.60 -9.98
N ILE A 32 -3.50 -3.99 -9.18
CA ILE A 32 -4.04 -4.55 -7.93
C ILE A 32 -5.56 -4.39 -7.91
N ALA A 33 -6.27 -5.51 -7.76
CA ALA A 33 -7.74 -5.53 -7.73
C ALA A 33 -8.31 -5.21 -6.34
N GLY A 34 -9.29 -4.31 -6.28
CA GLY A 34 -10.06 -4.01 -5.06
C GLY A 34 -9.27 -3.24 -4.02
N VAL A 35 -8.49 -2.26 -4.49
CA VAL A 35 -7.80 -1.26 -3.66
C VAL A 35 -8.18 0.13 -4.13
N GLU A 36 -8.04 1.10 -3.24
CA GLU A 36 -8.32 2.51 -3.53
C GLU A 36 -7.04 3.29 -3.77
N VAL A 37 -6.20 3.45 -2.75
CA VAL A 37 -5.01 4.30 -2.79
C VAL A 37 -3.87 3.71 -1.94
N PRO A 38 -2.60 3.92 -2.32
CA PRO A 38 -1.47 3.68 -1.43
C PRO A 38 -1.44 4.67 -0.28
N LEU A 39 -1.27 4.14 0.93
CA LEU A 39 -1.19 4.91 2.17
C LEU A 39 0.27 5.12 2.60
N LEU A 40 1.10 4.07 2.48
CA LEU A 40 2.48 4.12 2.95
C LEU A 40 3.36 3.13 2.17
N PHE A 41 4.54 3.59 1.77
CA PHE A 41 5.61 2.70 1.29
C PHE A 41 6.45 2.29 2.49
N TRP A 42 6.35 1.01 2.87
CA TRP A 42 7.06 0.43 3.99
C TRP A 42 8.34 -0.27 3.51
N GLY A 43 9.26 -0.58 4.44
CA GLY A 43 10.51 -1.27 4.13
C GLY A 43 10.28 -2.60 3.37
N ASN A 44 11.32 -3.08 2.68
CA ASN A 44 11.32 -4.33 1.90
C ASN A 44 10.38 -4.39 0.67
N ASP A 45 9.97 -3.25 0.10
CA ASP A 45 9.00 -3.15 -1.01
C ASP A 45 7.56 -3.56 -0.62
N GLU A 46 7.23 -3.46 0.66
CA GLU A 46 5.86 -3.57 1.15
C GLU A 46 5.13 -2.24 1.04
N ILE A 47 3.84 -2.29 0.72
CA ILE A 47 3.01 -1.10 0.52
C ILE A 47 1.72 -1.30 1.29
N LEU A 48 1.40 -0.34 2.14
CA LEU A 48 0.12 -0.27 2.81
C LEU A 48 -0.90 0.37 1.85
N LEU A 49 -2.00 -0.31 1.60
CA LEU A 49 -3.05 0.12 0.69
C LEU A 49 -4.38 0.15 1.42
N GLU A 50 -5.22 1.12 1.07
CA GLU A 50 -6.64 1.08 1.39
C GLU A 50 -7.33 0.08 0.46
N SER A 51 -8.14 -0.80 1.03
CA SER A 51 -8.99 -1.75 0.31
C SER A 51 -10.32 -1.07 -0.05
N SER A 52 -10.93 -1.45 -1.18
CA SER A 52 -12.23 -0.89 -1.60
C SER A 52 -13.38 -1.12 -0.61
N ASP A 53 -13.18 -1.97 0.41
CA ASP A 53 -14.13 -2.17 1.52
C ASP A 53 -13.82 -1.30 2.75
N GLY A 54 -12.97 -0.28 2.62
CA GLY A 54 -12.55 0.61 3.71
C GLY A 54 -11.56 -0.02 4.69
N GLY A 55 -11.12 -1.25 4.43
CA GLY A 55 -10.08 -1.91 5.23
C GLY A 55 -8.67 -1.51 4.82
N ILE A 56 -7.68 -2.00 5.55
CA ILE A 56 -6.26 -1.84 5.22
C ILE A 56 -5.68 -3.18 4.79
N LEU A 57 -4.81 -3.18 3.79
CA LEU A 57 -4.01 -4.34 3.43
C LEU A 57 -2.54 -3.99 3.22
N VAL A 58 -1.68 -4.96 3.47
CA VAL A 58 -0.26 -4.92 3.09
C VAL A 58 -0.13 -5.65 1.76
N TYR A 59 0.58 -5.05 0.82
CA TYR A 59 0.94 -5.63 -0.46
C TYR A 59 2.46 -5.71 -0.57
N ASP A 60 2.99 -6.90 -0.76
CA ASP A 60 4.42 -7.12 -1.05
C ASP A 60 4.62 -7.11 -2.56
N ARG A 61 5.38 -6.15 -3.06
CA ARG A 61 5.61 -6.00 -4.51
C ARG A 61 6.49 -7.11 -5.10
N LYS A 62 7.41 -7.68 -4.32
CA LYS A 62 8.31 -8.74 -4.78
C LYS A 62 7.56 -10.04 -4.98
N THR A 63 6.72 -10.41 -4.02
CA THR A 63 5.94 -11.65 -4.06
C THR A 63 4.56 -11.50 -4.68
N ARG A 64 4.10 -10.25 -4.87
CA ARG A 64 2.74 -9.87 -5.29
C ARG A 64 1.65 -10.41 -4.36
N LYS A 65 2.01 -10.79 -3.13
CA LYS A 65 1.06 -11.27 -2.12
C LYS A 65 0.46 -10.09 -1.38
N ARG A 66 -0.75 -10.30 -0.87
CA ARG A 66 -1.45 -9.32 -0.05
C ARG A 66 -2.01 -9.94 1.21
N LYS A 67 -2.00 -9.17 2.29
CA LYS A 67 -2.55 -9.54 3.59
C LYS A 67 -3.45 -8.43 4.11
N LYS A 68 -4.73 -8.75 4.34
CA LYS A 68 -5.65 -7.81 5.00
C LYS A 68 -5.25 -7.64 6.46
N ILE A 69 -5.13 -6.41 6.91
CA ILE A 69 -4.96 -6.08 8.32
C ILE A 69 -6.35 -6.00 8.94
N LEU A 70 -6.58 -6.81 9.97
CA LEU A 70 -7.73 -6.65 10.84
C LEU A 70 -7.33 -5.63 11.90
N LEU A 71 -7.84 -4.41 11.77
CA LEU A 71 -7.78 -3.46 12.88
C LEU A 71 -8.76 -3.98 13.94
N GLY A 72 -8.23 -4.63 14.97
CA GLY A 72 -9.04 -5.11 16.08
C GLY A 72 -9.72 -3.93 16.77
N CYS A 73 -11.01 -3.74 16.51
CA CYS A 73 -11.87 -3.06 17.46
C CYS A 73 -12.43 -4.16 18.37
N GLU A 74 -11.79 -4.40 19.52
CA GLU A 74 -12.44 -5.18 20.57
C GLU A 74 -13.67 -4.40 21.03
N LYS A 75 -14.82 -4.62 20.38
CA LYS A 75 -16.11 -4.26 20.95
C LYS A 75 -16.40 -5.26 22.07
N LYS A 76 -15.66 -5.14 23.17
CA LYS A 76 -15.98 -5.78 24.44
C LYS A 76 -16.99 -4.91 25.19
N LEU A 77 -18.14 -4.64 24.57
CA LEU A 77 -19.28 -4.01 25.23
C LEU A 77 -20.56 -4.66 24.67
N LEU A 78 -21.48 -4.95 25.60
CA LEU A 78 -22.70 -5.78 25.51
C LEU A 78 -22.36 -7.26 25.82
N TRP A 79 -22.43 -7.70 27.08
CA TRP A 79 -23.67 -7.79 27.85
C TRP A 79 -23.51 -7.36 29.33
N LEU A 80 -24.11 -6.22 29.70
CA LEU A 80 -24.82 -6.00 30.96
C LEU A 80 -26.14 -5.32 30.59
#